data_AF-H7BWI8-F1
#
_entry.id   AF-H7BWI8-F1
#
_cell.length_a   1.000
_cell.length_b   1.000
_cell.length_c   1.000
_cell.angle_alpha   90.00
_cell.angle_beta   90.00
_cell.angle_gamma   90.00
#
_symmetry.space_group_name_H-M   'P 1'
#
loop_
_entity.id
_entity.type
_entity.pdbx_description
1 polymer ?
#
loop_
_entity_poly.entity_id
_entity_poly.type
_entity_poly.pdbx_seq_one_letter_code
_entity_poly.pdbx_strand_id
1 'polypeptide(L)'
;LSSSGALGVAAGVIATNNNAAFSDNVGNNNWNEITVAGVASDVPAGSPQNNWAFTYGGDYTITADAADRIITAINVAGTTPVGLNIAQNTVVGSIITRGNFLPVTITAGKSLTLNGNNAVAANHGFDAPADNYIGLGDIALGGANAALIIQSAAPAKIKLEGNINGGGIITV
;
A
#
# COMPACT_ATOMS: atom_id res chain seq x y z
N LEU A 1 -28.16 -28.85 -5.05
CA LEU A 1 -27.72 -27.52 -5.57
C LEU A 1 -26.61 -27.05 -4.66
N SER A 2 -25.36 -27.39 -4.99
CA SER A 2 -24.18 -26.91 -4.26
C SER A 2 -23.55 -25.83 -5.12
N SER A 3 -24.05 -24.60 -5.03
CA SER A 3 -23.30 -23.45 -5.53
C SER A 3 -22.19 -23.20 -4.53
N SER A 4 -20.99 -23.69 -4.81
CA SER A 4 -19.77 -23.05 -4.31
C SER A 4 -19.82 -21.63 -4.86
N GLY A 5 -20.38 -20.71 -4.08
CA GLY A 5 -20.41 -19.30 -4.43
C GLY A 5 -18.98 -18.88 -4.67
N ALA A 6 -18.64 -18.64 -5.93
CA ALA A 6 -17.42 -17.93 -6.27
C ALA A 6 -17.57 -16.58 -5.55
N LEU A 7 -16.89 -16.44 -4.41
CA LEU A 7 -16.76 -15.15 -3.75
C LEU A 7 -16.20 -14.23 -4.83
N GLY A 8 -17.00 -13.26 -5.27
CA GLY A 8 -16.61 -12.36 -6.35
C GLY A 8 -15.23 -11.76 -6.08
N VAL A 9 -14.53 -11.40 -7.14
CA VAL A 9 -13.23 -10.75 -7.03
C VAL A 9 -13.45 -9.31 -6.57
N ALA A 10 -12.75 -8.90 -5.52
CA ALA A 10 -12.72 -7.52 -5.08
C ALA A 10 -11.68 -6.73 -5.88
N ALA A 11 -11.85 -5.41 -5.98
CA ALA A 11 -10.93 -4.48 -6.62
C ALA A 11 -9.65 -4.31 -5.79
N GLY A 12 -8.76 -5.29 -5.90
CA GLY A 12 -7.48 -5.29 -5.23
C GLY A 12 -6.68 -6.55 -5.49
N VAL A 13 -5.46 -6.55 -4.95
CA VAL A 13 -4.52 -7.65 -5.13
C VAL A 13 -3.77 -7.95 -3.84
N ILE A 14 -3.26 -9.17 -3.72
CA ILE A 14 -2.37 -9.57 -2.64
C ILE A 14 -1.02 -9.95 -3.25
N ALA A 15 0.07 -9.37 -2.73
CA ALA A 15 1.40 -9.82 -3.10
C ALA A 15 1.65 -11.21 -2.52
N THR A 16 2.14 -12.13 -3.35
CA THR A 16 2.38 -13.52 -2.97
C THR A 16 3.86 -13.87 -2.90
N ASN A 17 4.76 -12.92 -3.21
CA ASN A 17 6.19 -13.17 -3.23
C ASN A 17 7.07 -11.94 -2.94
N ASN A 18 8.38 -12.16 -2.91
CA ASN A 18 9.37 -11.25 -2.36
C ASN A 18 9.89 -10.15 -3.33
N ASN A 19 9.37 -10.08 -4.56
CA ASN A 19 9.85 -9.17 -5.60
C ASN A 19 8.73 -8.35 -6.26
N ALA A 20 7.60 -8.20 -5.58
CA ALA A 20 6.43 -7.53 -6.12
C ALA A 20 6.65 -6.01 -6.34
N ALA A 21 6.31 -5.55 -7.54
CA ALA A 21 6.43 -4.18 -8.01
C ALA A 21 5.16 -3.71 -8.72
N PHE A 22 4.97 -2.40 -8.81
CA PHE A 22 3.82 -1.82 -9.52
C PHE A 22 3.96 -1.91 -11.05
N SER A 23 5.16 -2.14 -11.55
CA SER A 23 5.45 -2.42 -12.96
C SER A 23 5.18 -3.87 -13.38
N ASP A 24 4.87 -4.76 -12.43
CA ASP A 24 4.60 -6.17 -12.73
C ASP A 24 3.37 -6.36 -13.61
N ASN A 25 3.47 -7.31 -14.52
CA ASN A 25 2.36 -7.90 -15.25
C ASN A 25 1.97 -9.26 -14.65
N VAL A 26 0.87 -9.84 -15.14
CA VAL A 26 0.36 -11.14 -14.68
C VAL A 26 1.42 -12.25 -14.78
N GLY A 27 2.27 -12.21 -15.81
CA GLY A 27 3.33 -13.20 -16.05
C GLY A 27 4.47 -13.16 -15.03
N ASN A 28 4.62 -12.07 -14.27
CA ASN A 28 5.57 -12.01 -13.16
C ASN A 28 5.16 -12.94 -12.01
N ASN A 29 3.85 -13.24 -11.87
CA ASN A 29 3.32 -14.09 -10.81
C ASN A 29 3.67 -13.59 -9.39
N ASN A 30 3.67 -12.27 -9.22
CA ASN A 30 3.95 -11.59 -7.95
C ASN A 30 2.68 -11.18 -7.19
N TRP A 31 1.54 -11.17 -7.87
CA TRP A 31 0.26 -10.69 -7.38
C TRP A 31 -0.83 -11.71 -7.66
N ASN A 32 -1.74 -11.90 -6.71
CA ASN A 32 -2.98 -12.64 -6.90
C ASN A 32 -4.17 -11.71 -6.69
N GLU A 33 -5.32 -12.05 -7.29
CA GLU A 33 -6.58 -11.39 -7.01
C GLU A 33 -6.95 -11.49 -5.52
N ILE A 34 -7.55 -10.43 -4.97
CA ILE A 34 -8.12 -10.49 -3.62
C ILE A 34 -9.59 -10.90 -3.69
N THR A 35 -9.98 -11.84 -2.84
CA THR A 35 -11.38 -12.22 -2.67
C THR A 35 -12.12 -11.18 -1.84
N VAL A 36 -13.47 -11.17 -1.89
CA VAL A 36 -14.30 -10.36 -0.98
C VAL A 36 -14.01 -10.64 0.51
N ALA A 37 -13.46 -11.81 0.84
CA ALA A 37 -13.07 -12.15 2.20
C ALA A 37 -11.69 -11.59 2.62
N GLY A 38 -10.98 -10.90 1.71
CA GLY A 38 -9.69 -10.28 2.03
C GLY A 38 -8.50 -11.23 2.00
N VAL A 39 -8.67 -12.41 1.41
CA VAL A 39 -7.61 -13.41 1.24
C VAL A 39 -7.26 -13.57 -0.23
N ALA A 40 -6.06 -14.07 -0.50
CA ALA A 40 -5.58 -14.31 -1.85
C ALA A 40 -6.45 -15.38 -2.52
N SER A 41 -6.82 -15.13 -3.76
CA SER A 41 -7.34 -16.14 -4.68
C SER A 41 -6.17 -16.96 -5.25
N ASP A 42 -6.46 -18.09 -5.88
CA ASP A 42 -5.48 -18.86 -6.67
C ASP A 42 -5.33 -18.32 -8.11
N VAL A 43 -5.93 -17.15 -8.38
CA VAL A 43 -5.89 -16.48 -9.69
C VAL A 43 -4.76 -15.43 -9.69
N PRO A 44 -3.72 -15.60 -10.53
CA PRO A 44 -2.70 -14.59 -10.73
C PRO A 44 -3.29 -13.29 -11.28
N ALA A 45 -2.81 -12.16 -10.79
CA ALA A 45 -3.23 -10.83 -11.19
C ALA A 45 -2.03 -10.00 -11.65
N GLY A 46 -2.35 -8.88 -12.31
CA GLY A 46 -1.36 -7.82 -12.51
C GLY A 46 -1.11 -7.06 -11.21
N SER A 47 -0.25 -6.06 -11.27
CA SER A 47 0.04 -5.18 -10.15
C SER A 47 -1.16 -4.31 -9.70
N PRO A 48 -1.07 -3.64 -8.54
CA PRO A 48 -2.09 -2.70 -8.09
C PRO A 48 -2.42 -1.62 -9.13
N GLN A 49 -3.70 -1.38 -9.35
CA GLN A 49 -4.20 -0.35 -10.28
C GLN A 49 -4.74 0.88 -9.53
N ASN A 50 -5.07 1.93 -10.28
CA ASN A 50 -5.67 3.12 -9.69
C ASN A 50 -7.02 2.80 -9.05
N ASN A 51 -7.25 3.36 -7.87
CA ASN A 51 -8.40 3.14 -6.99
C ASN A 51 -8.53 1.69 -6.48
N TRP A 52 -7.52 0.85 -6.66
CA TRP A 52 -7.47 -0.46 -6.01
C TRP A 52 -6.85 -0.36 -4.63
N ALA A 53 -7.09 -1.39 -3.82
CA ALA A 53 -6.36 -1.62 -2.60
C ALA A 53 -5.41 -2.81 -2.81
N PHE A 54 -4.37 -2.92 -1.98
CA PHE A 54 -3.57 -4.14 -1.96
C PHE A 54 -3.17 -4.56 -0.56
N THR A 55 -2.98 -5.86 -0.41
CA THR A 55 -2.41 -6.48 0.79
C THR A 55 -1.04 -7.03 0.46
N TYR A 56 -0.11 -6.98 1.41
CA TYR A 56 1.08 -7.82 1.33
C TYR A 56 1.55 -8.19 2.72
N GLY A 57 2.16 -9.36 2.78
CA GLY A 57 2.65 -9.93 4.01
C GLY A 57 3.87 -10.78 3.77
N GLY A 58 4.92 -10.49 4.53
CA GLY A 58 6.20 -11.18 4.45
C GLY A 58 7.35 -10.24 4.73
N ASP A 59 8.54 -10.81 4.70
CA ASP A 59 9.83 -10.16 4.96
C ASP A 59 10.43 -9.55 3.68
N TYR A 60 9.59 -8.84 2.91
CA TYR A 60 9.98 -8.27 1.63
C TYR A 60 9.44 -6.85 1.44
N THR A 61 9.99 -6.21 0.42
CA THR A 61 9.68 -4.82 0.07
C THR A 61 8.80 -4.78 -1.17
N ILE A 62 7.76 -3.96 -1.14
CA ILE A 62 7.00 -3.60 -2.34
C ILE A 62 7.64 -2.38 -3.00
N THR A 63 7.81 -2.43 -4.33
CA THR A 63 8.30 -1.28 -5.10
C THR A 63 7.19 -0.61 -5.89
N ALA A 64 6.82 0.61 -5.53
CA ALA A 64 5.91 1.46 -6.26
C ALA A 64 6.67 2.24 -7.36
N ASP A 65 6.96 1.58 -8.48
CA ASP A 65 7.72 2.08 -9.63
C ASP A 65 6.88 2.41 -10.87
N ALA A 66 5.57 2.19 -10.81
CA ALA A 66 4.64 2.66 -11.85
C ALA A 66 4.25 4.12 -11.60
N ALA A 67 4.17 4.91 -12.67
CA ALA A 67 3.86 6.34 -12.58
C ALA A 67 2.47 6.61 -11.99
N ASP A 68 2.42 7.60 -11.08
CA ASP A 68 1.22 8.32 -10.62
C ASP A 68 0.08 7.39 -10.16
N ARG A 69 0.43 6.36 -9.39
CA ARG A 69 -0.56 5.42 -8.84
C ARG A 69 -1.37 6.06 -7.72
N ILE A 70 -2.69 5.92 -7.80
CA ILE A 70 -3.62 6.29 -6.73
C ILE A 70 -4.14 5.01 -6.09
N ILE A 71 -3.65 4.69 -4.91
CA ILE A 71 -4.02 3.48 -4.16
C ILE A 71 -5.03 3.86 -3.08
N THR A 72 -6.16 3.15 -3.04
CA THR A 72 -7.21 3.40 -2.05
C THR A 72 -6.72 3.02 -0.65
N ALA A 73 -6.16 1.82 -0.49
CA ALA A 73 -5.60 1.41 0.78
C ALA A 73 -4.48 0.37 0.63
N ILE A 74 -3.58 0.36 1.61
CA ILE A 74 -2.53 -0.63 1.77
C ILE A 74 -2.80 -1.38 3.06
N ASN A 75 -2.82 -2.70 3.00
CA ASN A 75 -2.95 -3.53 4.18
C ASN A 75 -1.68 -4.36 4.39
N VAL A 76 -1.02 -4.13 5.52
CA VAL A 76 0.11 -4.92 6.02
C VAL A 76 -0.19 -5.49 7.42
N ALA A 77 -1.48 -5.58 7.76
CA ALA A 77 -1.94 -6.10 9.03
C ALA A 77 -1.52 -7.57 9.25
N GLY A 78 -0.94 -7.85 10.42
CA GLY A 78 -0.56 -9.22 10.79
C GLY A 78 0.72 -9.72 10.11
N THR A 79 1.54 -8.79 9.62
CA THR A 79 2.78 -9.10 8.90
C THR A 79 3.92 -8.22 9.44
N THR A 80 5.17 -8.58 9.15
CA THR A 80 6.36 -7.78 9.49
C THR A 80 6.99 -7.27 8.20
N PRO A 81 6.37 -6.27 7.53
CA PRO A 81 6.84 -5.81 6.23
C PRO A 81 8.25 -5.22 6.35
N VAL A 82 9.14 -5.58 5.42
CA VAL A 82 10.49 -4.96 5.37
C VAL A 82 10.40 -3.53 4.86
N GLY A 83 9.48 -3.23 3.95
CA GLY A 83 9.15 -1.85 3.63
C GLY A 83 8.33 -1.63 2.38
N LEU A 84 8.06 -0.36 2.14
CA LEU A 84 7.47 0.17 0.91
C LEU A 84 8.44 1.16 0.28
N ASN A 85 8.89 0.88 -0.94
CA ASN A 85 9.77 1.75 -1.70
C ASN A 85 8.97 2.54 -2.74
N ILE A 86 8.98 3.86 -2.62
CA ILE A 86 8.31 4.81 -3.50
C ILE A 86 9.32 5.29 -4.53
N ALA A 87 9.33 4.61 -5.68
CA ALA A 87 10.18 4.92 -6.82
C ALA A 87 9.48 5.83 -7.86
N GLN A 88 8.16 5.95 -7.77
CA GLN A 88 7.31 6.87 -8.50
C GLN A 88 6.27 7.51 -7.57
N ASN A 89 5.75 8.68 -7.96
CA ASN A 89 4.73 9.38 -7.18
C ASN A 89 3.54 8.45 -6.91
N THR A 90 3.17 8.33 -5.64
CA THR A 90 2.10 7.45 -5.20
C THR A 90 1.20 8.19 -4.23
N VAL A 91 -0.10 8.11 -4.44
CA VAL A 91 -1.12 8.62 -3.52
C VAL A 91 -1.75 7.44 -2.80
N VAL A 92 -1.92 7.54 -1.48
CA VAL A 92 -2.48 6.47 -0.65
C VAL A 92 -3.56 7.01 0.29
N GLY A 93 -4.73 6.40 0.25
CA GLY A 93 -5.87 6.75 1.09
C GLY A 93 -5.78 6.31 2.54
N SER A 94 -5.28 5.11 2.76
CA SER A 94 -5.07 4.56 4.10
C SER A 94 -3.99 3.49 4.10
N ILE A 95 -3.27 3.37 5.20
CA ILE A 95 -2.31 2.31 5.47
C ILE A 95 -2.69 1.62 6.79
N ILE A 96 -2.97 0.32 6.71
CA ILE A 96 -3.39 -0.49 7.83
C ILE A 96 -2.24 -1.40 8.25
N THR A 97 -1.62 -1.12 9.40
CA THR A 97 -0.53 -1.97 9.94
C THR A 97 -0.94 -2.86 11.11
N ARG A 98 -2.04 -2.49 11.80
CA ARG A 98 -2.53 -3.14 13.05
C ARG A 98 -1.44 -3.32 14.12
N GLY A 99 -0.60 -2.31 14.30
CA GLY A 99 0.42 -2.28 15.35
C GLY A 99 1.81 -2.72 14.89
N ASN A 100 1.97 -3.08 13.61
CA ASN A 100 3.29 -3.24 13.00
C ASN A 100 3.81 -1.88 12.50
N PHE A 101 5.13 -1.79 12.35
CA PHE A 101 5.76 -0.69 11.63
C PHE A 101 5.85 -1.02 10.14
N LEU A 102 5.55 -0.05 9.29
CA LEU A 102 5.84 -0.09 7.87
C LEU A 102 6.95 0.91 7.57
N PRO A 103 8.20 0.45 7.37
CA PRO A 103 9.29 1.25 6.84
C PRO A 103 8.96 1.80 5.46
N VAL A 104 9.26 3.08 5.21
CA VAL A 104 9.03 3.70 3.89
C VAL A 104 10.29 4.37 3.38
N THR A 105 10.66 4.06 2.14
CA THR A 105 11.73 4.78 1.43
C THR A 105 11.12 5.56 0.29
N ILE A 106 11.44 6.84 0.18
CA ILE A 106 10.97 7.71 -0.90
C ILE A 106 12.18 8.13 -1.72
N THR A 107 12.21 7.73 -2.99
CA THR A 107 13.33 8.04 -3.90
C THR A 107 13.41 9.56 -4.14
N ALA A 108 14.62 10.07 -4.41
CA ALA A 108 14.84 11.47 -4.76
C ALA A 108 13.89 11.94 -5.87
N GLY A 109 13.29 13.12 -5.68
CA GLY A 109 12.32 13.72 -6.60
C GLY A 109 10.98 13.00 -6.70
N LYS A 110 10.67 12.03 -5.83
CA LYS A 110 9.40 11.31 -5.78
C LYS A 110 8.63 11.65 -4.53
N SER A 111 7.35 11.29 -4.52
CA SER A 111 6.46 11.59 -3.40
C SER A 111 5.54 10.44 -3.00
N LEU A 112 5.33 10.34 -1.69
CA LEU A 112 4.19 9.62 -1.12
C LEU A 112 3.20 10.66 -0.60
N THR A 113 2.00 10.66 -1.14
CA THR A 113 0.92 11.54 -0.71
C THR A 113 -0.13 10.76 0.08
N LEU A 114 -0.40 11.19 1.30
CA LEU A 114 -1.43 10.62 2.17
C LEU A 114 -2.71 11.46 2.02
N ASN A 115 -3.72 10.97 1.29
CA ASN A 115 -4.92 11.76 0.94
C ASN A 115 -6.20 11.41 1.73
N GLY A 116 -6.22 10.30 2.48
CA GLY A 116 -7.31 9.98 3.39
C GLY A 116 -8.49 9.18 2.82
N ASN A 117 -8.41 8.60 1.62
CA ASN A 117 -9.50 7.78 1.09
C ASN A 117 -9.73 6.49 1.90
N ASN A 118 -10.99 6.09 2.09
CA ASN A 118 -11.36 4.82 2.74
C ASN A 118 -11.50 3.66 1.75
N ALA A 119 -11.19 2.45 2.18
CA ALA A 119 -11.50 1.20 1.47
C ALA A 119 -12.65 0.47 2.15
N VAL A 120 -13.70 0.14 1.38
CA VAL A 120 -14.82 -0.68 1.85
C VAL A 120 -14.53 -2.15 1.61
N ALA A 121 -14.71 -2.99 2.64
CA ALA A 121 -14.41 -4.43 2.58
C ALA A 121 -15.05 -5.18 1.40
N ALA A 122 -16.33 -4.92 1.10
CA ALA A 122 -17.01 -5.56 -0.02
C ALA A 122 -16.35 -5.28 -1.38
N ASN A 123 -15.67 -4.12 -1.51
CA ASN A 123 -15.04 -3.68 -2.75
C ASN A 123 -13.56 -4.05 -2.82
N HIS A 124 -12.89 -4.22 -1.69
CA HIS A 124 -11.43 -4.34 -1.63
C HIS A 124 -10.93 -5.57 -0.87
N GLY A 125 -11.83 -6.39 -0.33
CA GLY A 125 -11.52 -7.56 0.49
C GLY A 125 -11.24 -7.23 1.97
N PHE A 126 -10.89 -5.99 2.30
CA PHE A 126 -10.65 -5.56 3.68
C PHE A 126 -11.17 -4.15 3.94
N ASP A 127 -11.48 -3.87 5.21
CA ASP A 127 -11.91 -2.54 5.63
C ASP A 127 -10.69 -1.68 5.98
N ALA A 128 -10.62 -0.48 5.43
CA ALA A 128 -9.62 0.51 5.77
C ALA A 128 -10.29 1.86 5.97
N PRO A 129 -10.39 2.34 7.23
CA PRO A 129 -10.95 3.65 7.47
C PRO A 129 -10.08 4.75 6.86
N ALA A 130 -10.75 5.81 6.40
CA ALA A 130 -10.09 7.05 5.98
C ALA A 130 -9.11 7.57 7.03
N ASP A 131 -8.05 8.21 6.57
CA ASP A 131 -7.04 8.87 7.41
C ASP A 131 -6.35 7.95 8.43
N ASN A 132 -6.34 6.63 8.19
CA ASN A 132 -5.63 5.69 9.04
C ASN A 132 -4.24 5.42 8.48
N TYR A 133 -3.22 5.88 9.21
CA TYR A 133 -1.80 5.76 8.86
C TYR A 133 -0.94 5.43 10.08
N ILE A 134 -1.55 4.86 11.12
CA ILE A 134 -0.86 4.48 12.35
C ILE A 134 0.09 3.32 12.03
N GLY A 135 1.36 3.41 12.45
CA GLY A 135 2.40 2.43 12.10
C GLY A 135 3.22 2.77 10.87
N LEU A 136 2.95 3.89 10.19
CA LEU A 136 3.84 4.41 9.15
C LEU A 136 5.11 4.95 9.80
N GLY A 137 6.27 4.37 9.47
CA GLY A 137 7.50 4.75 10.17
C GLY A 137 8.79 4.45 9.44
N ASP A 138 9.92 4.72 10.11
CA ASP A 138 11.28 4.57 9.57
C ASP A 138 11.41 5.13 8.14
N ILE A 139 11.04 6.40 8.01
CA ILE A 139 10.91 7.08 6.73
C ILE A 139 12.30 7.54 6.28
N ALA A 140 12.76 6.98 5.17
CA ALA A 140 13.97 7.38 4.48
C ALA A 140 13.63 8.27 3.27
N LEU A 141 13.99 9.55 3.34
CA LEU A 141 13.88 10.49 2.24
C LEU A 141 15.17 10.48 1.42
N GLY A 142 15.13 9.87 0.25
CA GLY A 142 16.28 9.53 -0.60
C GLY A 142 17.06 10.69 -1.22
N GLY A 143 16.85 11.92 -0.74
CA GLY A 143 17.60 13.12 -1.16
C GLY A 143 16.70 14.25 -1.62
N ALA A 144 17.24 15.10 -2.50
CA ALA A 144 16.58 16.31 -2.96
C ALA A 144 15.18 16.01 -3.51
N ASN A 145 14.19 16.79 -3.07
CA ASN A 145 12.79 16.73 -3.52
C ASN A 145 12.09 15.37 -3.29
N ALA A 146 12.66 14.44 -2.54
CA ALA A 146 11.90 13.33 -1.98
C ALA A 146 10.88 13.90 -0.99
N ALA A 147 9.60 13.56 -1.11
CA ALA A 147 8.54 14.21 -0.33
C ALA A 147 7.56 13.22 0.30
N LEU A 148 7.34 13.34 1.61
CA LEU A 148 6.11 12.87 2.23
C LEU A 148 5.14 14.04 2.29
N ILE A 149 3.98 13.89 1.63
CA ILE A 149 2.96 14.93 1.55
C ILE A 149 1.73 14.45 2.29
N ILE A 150 1.30 15.20 3.30
CA ILE A 150 0.11 14.91 4.09
C ILE A 150 -1.01 15.82 3.58
N GLN A 151 -1.98 15.25 2.87
CA GLN A 151 -3.19 15.94 2.39
C GLN A 151 -4.48 15.40 3.05
N SER A 152 -4.31 14.50 4.03
CA SER A 152 -5.37 13.92 4.83
C SER A 152 -6.27 15.01 5.42
N ALA A 153 -7.58 14.77 5.42
CA ALA A 153 -8.55 15.68 6.03
C ALA A 153 -8.43 15.73 7.56
N ALA A 154 -7.75 14.74 8.15
CA ALA A 154 -7.47 14.67 9.59
C ALA A 154 -5.97 14.44 9.87
N PRO A 155 -5.08 15.42 9.58
CA PRO A 155 -3.63 15.25 9.75
C PRO A 155 -3.22 14.87 11.17
N ALA A 156 -3.98 15.30 12.18
CA ALA A 156 -3.75 14.97 13.58
C ALA A 156 -3.85 13.46 13.90
N LYS A 157 -4.45 12.66 13.00
CA LYS A 157 -4.51 11.19 13.13
C LYS A 157 -3.27 10.50 12.56
N ILE A 158 -2.44 11.21 11.81
CA ILE A 158 -1.19 10.67 11.29
C ILE A 158 -0.16 10.73 12.40
N LYS A 159 0.26 9.54 12.83
CA LYS A 159 1.37 9.37 13.74
C LYS A 159 2.50 8.71 12.96
N LEU A 160 3.49 9.52 12.60
CA LEU A 160 4.74 9.00 12.07
C LEU A 160 5.53 8.38 13.21
N GLU A 161 6.01 7.16 13.02
CA GLU A 161 6.74 6.42 14.04
C GLU A 161 8.16 6.08 13.58
N GLY A 162 9.06 5.72 14.49
CA GLY A 162 10.46 5.45 14.14
C GLY A 162 11.25 6.68 13.69
N ASN A 163 12.35 6.46 12.97
CA ASN A 163 13.25 7.53 12.55
C ASN A 163 12.82 8.16 11.22
N ILE A 164 12.99 9.47 11.10
CA ILE A 164 12.86 10.17 9.81
C ILE A 164 14.26 10.63 9.42
N ASN A 165 14.77 10.12 8.30
CA ASN A 165 16.14 10.34 7.86
C ASN A 165 16.18 10.87 6.42
N GLY A 166 17.29 11.54 6.08
CA GLY A 166 17.56 12.03 4.72
C GLY A 166 17.21 13.50 4.51
N GLY A 167 17.44 13.99 3.29
CA GLY A 167 17.39 15.43 2.94
C GLY A 167 16.13 15.88 2.23
N GLY A 168 15.02 15.13 2.33
CA GLY A 168 13.76 15.45 1.64
C GLY A 168 12.87 16.44 2.40
N ILE A 169 11.61 16.48 2.00
CA ILE A 169 10.60 17.43 2.48
C ILE A 169 9.44 16.66 3.12
N ILE A 170 8.95 17.17 4.24
CA ILE A 170 7.65 16.77 4.79
C ILE A 170 6.74 17.99 4.72
N THR A 171 5.60 17.81 4.05
CA THR A 171 4.59 18.85 3.90
C THR A 171 3.29 18.36 4.52
N VAL A 172 2.59 19.27 5.23
CA VAL A 172 1.29 19.04 5.86
C VAL A 172 0.34 20.16 5.45
#